data_AF-A0A8T6WGJ0-F1
#
_entry.id   AF-A0A8T6WGJ0-F1
#
_cell.length_a   1.000
_cell.length_b   1.000
_cell.length_c   1.000
_cell.angle_alpha   90.00
_cell.angle_beta   90.00
_cell.angle_gamma   90.00
#
_symmetry.space_group_name_H-M   'P 1'
#
loop_
_entity.id
_entity.type
_entity.pdbx_description
1 polymer ?
#
loop_
_entity_poly.entity_id
_entity_poly.type
_entity_poly.pdbx_seq_one_letter_code
_entity_poly.pdbx_strand_id
1 'polypeptide(L)' 'MRQASLLLFLNRTCFNGLYRENSKGEFNVPFGRYSNPNFVQGERIRKCSRILANLEILNRDFSYVLDKAEPGDL' A
#
# COMPACT_ATOMS: atom_id res chain seq x y z
N MET A 1 -5.79 11.72 4.94
CA MET A 1 -6.58 11.28 3.76
C MET A 1 -5.92 11.62 2.42
N ARG A 2 -5.50 12.87 2.16
CA ARG A 2 -4.91 13.27 0.87
C ARG A 2 -3.72 12.42 0.40
N GLN A 3 -2.74 12.17 1.28
CA GLN A 3 -1.56 11.38 0.93
C GLN A 3 -1.89 9.93 0.57
N ALA A 4 -2.78 9.27 1.32
CA ALA A 4 -3.22 7.91 1.02
C ALA A 4 -3.98 7.83 -0.32
N SER A 5 -4.88 8.78 -0.59
CA SER A 5 -5.56 8.85 -1.88
C SER A 5 -4.60 9.10 -3.05
N LEU A 6 -3.61 9.98 -2.84
CA LEU A 6 -2.57 10.26 -3.83
C LEU A 6 -1.69 9.04 -4.08
N LEU A 7 -1.31 8.30 -3.03
CA LEU A 7 -0.56 7.05 -3.15
C LEU A 7 -1.32 6.02 -3.99
N LEU A 8 -2.61 5.81 -3.72
CA LEU A 8 -3.43 4.88 -4.51
C LEU A 8 -3.53 5.32 -5.97
N PHE A 9 -3.71 6.61 -6.22
CA PHE A 9 -3.72 7.16 -7.57
C PHE A 9 -2.37 6.93 -8.27
N LEU A 10 -1.27 7.39 -7.68
CA LEU A 10 0.07 7.27 -8.24
C LEU A 10 0.45 5.81 -8.48
N ASN A 11 0.22 4.93 -7.51
CA ASN A 11 0.50 3.50 -7.65
C ASN A 11 -0.33 2.87 -8.78
N ARG A 12 -1.55 3.33 -9.04
CA ARG A 12 -2.36 2.78 -10.13
C ARG A 12 -1.97 3.31 -11.50
N THR A 13 -1.40 4.51 -11.55
CA THR A 13 -1.09 5.20 -12.82
C THR A 13 0.38 5.21 -13.18
N CYS A 14 1.31 4.94 -12.25
CA CYS A 14 2.73 4.93 -12.51
C CYS A 14 3.19 3.67 -13.24
N PHE A 15 4.37 3.72 -13.84
CA PHE A 15 4.97 2.58 -14.53
C PHE A 15 5.02 1.33 -13.64
N ASN A 16 4.36 0.27 -14.09
CA ASN A 16 4.27 -1.06 -13.45
C ASN A 16 3.76 -1.05 -12.00
N GLY A 17 3.07 0.00 -11.57
CA GLY A 17 2.57 0.13 -10.20
C GLY A 17 3.67 0.10 -9.13
N LEU A 18 4.84 0.62 -9.46
CA LEU A 18 5.98 0.67 -8.55
C LEU A 18 5.80 1.75 -7.48
N TYR A 19 6.24 1.45 -6.26
CA TYR A 19 6.53 2.45 -5.25
C TYR A 19 8.04 2.65 -5.16
N ARG A 20 8.52 3.87 -5.42
CA ARG A 20 9.95 4.21 -5.32
C ARG A 20 10.11 5.67 -4.93
N GLU A 21 11.02 5.90 -4.00
CA GLU A 21 11.40 7.22 -3.51
C GLU A 21 12.87 7.52 -3.83
N ASN A 22 13.22 8.80 -3.88
CA ASN A 22 14.62 9.23 -3.89
C ASN A 22 15.15 9.40 -2.45
N SER A 23 16.41 9.77 -2.30
CA SER A 23 17.03 10.01 -0.98
C SER A 23 16.41 11.14 -0.17
N LYS A 24 15.52 11.95 -0.77
CA LYS A 24 14.74 13.00 -0.10
C LYS A 24 13.34 12.52 0.31
N GLY A 25 12.98 11.26 0.05
CA GLY A 25 11.65 10.72 0.33
C GLY A 25 10.58 11.12 -0.70
N GLU A 26 10.98 11.61 -1.88
CA GLU A 26 10.04 12.02 -2.92
C GLU A 26 9.76 10.88 -3.89
N PHE A 27 8.50 10.63 -4.18
CA PHE A 27 8.08 9.65 -5.20
C PHE A 27 8.68 10.00 -6.58
N ASN A 28 9.31 9.01 -7.24
CA ASN A 28 10.08 9.26 -8.47
C ASN A 28 9.81 8.26 -9.61
N VAL A 29 8.61 7.67 -9.66
CA VAL A 29 8.21 6.75 -10.74
C VAL A 29 7.45 7.52 -11.82
N PRO A 30 7.81 7.40 -13.11
CA PRO A 30 7.11 8.09 -14.19
C PRO A 30 5.70 7.53 -14.40
N PHE A 31 4.87 8.29 -15.13
CA PHE A 31 3.54 7.87 -15.55
C PHE A 31 3.61 6.63 -16.46
N GLY A 32 2.76 5.64 -16.21
CA GLY A 32 2.65 4.43 -17.02
C GLY A 32 1.80 4.62 -18.26
N ARG A 33 1.91 3.72 -19.23
CA ARG A 33 1.09 3.74 -20.45
C ARG A 33 -0.10 2.80 -20.29
N TYR A 34 -1.16 3.31 -19.66
CA TYR A 34 -2.42 2.57 -19.49
C TYR A 34 -3.53 3.25 -20.30
N SER A 35 -4.24 2.47 -21.13
CA SER A 35 -5.33 2.97 -21.98
C SER A 35 -6.58 3.35 -21.18
N ASN A 36 -6.89 2.58 -20.12
CA ASN A 36 -7.96 2.89 -19.16
C ASN A 36 -7.67 2.18 -17.83
N PRO A 37 -6.78 2.70 -16.99
CA PRO A 37 -6.55 2.09 -15.68
C PRO A 37 -7.82 2.26 -14.85
N ASN A 38 -8.32 1.18 -14.23
CA ASN A 38 -9.40 1.29 -13.25
C ASN A 38 -8.89 2.12 -12.05
N PHE A 39 -9.13 3.43 -12.09
CA PHE A 39 -8.52 4.44 -11.23
C PHE A 39 -8.99 4.33 -9.78
N VAL A 40 -10.29 4.04 -9.58
CA VAL A 40 -10.90 3.98 -8.24
C VAL A 40 -11.57 2.63 -8.05
N GLN A 41 -10.90 1.77 -7.28
CA GLN A 41 -11.40 0.44 -6.95
C GLN A 41 -12.21 0.45 -5.66
N GLY A 42 -13.33 1.19 -5.66
CA GLY A 42 -14.11 1.50 -4.44
C GLY A 42 -14.61 0.26 -3.68
N GLU A 43 -15.03 -0.79 -4.39
CA GLU A 43 -15.43 -2.05 -3.75
C GLU A 43 -14.26 -2.74 -3.04
N ARG A 44 -13.09 -2.82 -3.69
CA ARG A 44 -11.87 -3.39 -3.10
C ARG A 44 -11.45 -2.61 -1.86
N ILE A 45 -11.49 -1.29 -1.91
CA ILE A 45 -11.16 -0.43 -0.76
C ILE A 45 -12.11 -0.73 0.40
N ARG A 46 -13.42 -0.80 0.16
CA ARG A 46 -14.41 -1.16 1.20
C ARG A 46 -14.19 -2.57 1.75
N LYS A 47 -13.85 -3.53 0.89
CA LYS A 47 -13.55 -4.91 1.32
C LYS A 47 -12.30 -4.95 2.21
N CYS A 48 -11.22 -4.30 1.79
CA CYS A 48 -10.00 -4.17 2.60
C CYS A 48 -10.31 -3.49 3.94
N SER A 49 -11.08 -2.41 3.95
CA SER A 49 -11.47 -1.72 5.18
C SER A 49 -12.19 -2.63 6.18
N ARG A 50 -13.07 -3.53 5.72
CA ARG A 50 -13.75 -4.49 6.60
C ARG A 50 -12.78 -5.52 7.20
N ILE A 51 -11.86 -6.03 6.38
CA ILE A 51 -10.85 -7.02 6.83
C ILE A 51 -9.90 -6.38 7.86
N LEU A 52 -9.45 -5.16 7.57
CA LEU A 52 -8.51 -4.44 8.42
C LEU A 52 -9.14 -3.86 9.70
N ALA A 53 -10.46 -3.91 9.85
CA ALA A 53 -11.16 -3.28 10.98
C ALA A 53 -10.78 -3.88 12.34
N ASN A 54 -10.40 -5.16 12.38
CA ASN A 54 -10.10 -5.90 13.62
C ASN A 54 -8.67 -6.47 13.63
N LEU A 55 -7.73 -5.79 12.96
CA LEU A 55 -6.33 -6.21 12.89
C LEU A 55 -5.40 -5.16 13.53
N GLU A 56 -4.35 -5.63 14.19
CA GLU A 56 -3.25 -4.77 14.62
C GLU A 56 -2.34 -4.51 13.40
N ILE A 57 -2.24 -3.25 12.97
CA ILE A 57 -1.35 -2.84 11.87
C ILE A 57 -0.15 -2.12 12.48
N LEU A 58 1.05 -2.69 12.29
CA LEU A 58 2.29 -2.17 12.84
C LEU A 58 3.19 -1.66 11.71
N ASN A 59 3.71 -0.43 11.86
CA ASN A 59 4.77 0.12 11.03
C ASN A 59 6.03 0.26 11.89
N ARG A 60 6.84 -0.78 11.91
CA ARG A 60 8.09 -0.87 12.68
C ARG A 60 9.01 -1.91 12.04
N ASP A 61 10.26 -1.94 12.49
CA ASP A 61 11.22 -2.98 12.09
C ASP A 61 10.67 -4.38 12.34
N PHE A 62 11.01 -5.33 11.46
CA PHE A 62 10.47 -6.69 11.45
C PHE A 62 10.80 -7.51 12.71
N SER A 63 11.84 -7.16 13.46
CA SER A 63 12.27 -7.91 14.65
C SER A 63 11.18 -8.08 15.71
N TYR A 64 10.16 -7.21 15.74
CA TYR A 64 9.02 -7.32 16.65
C TYR A 64 8.29 -8.67 16.55
N VAL A 65 8.37 -9.36 15.41
CA VAL A 65 7.72 -10.64 15.18
C VAL A 65 8.26 -11.70 16.14
N LEU A 66 9.54 -11.61 16.53
CA LEU A 66 10.16 -12.57 17.45
C LEU A 66 9.50 -12.57 18.83
N ASP A 67 8.96 -11.44 19.26
CA ASP A 67 8.25 -11.30 20.54
C ASP A 67 6.76 -11.65 20.44
N LYS A 68 6.21 -11.72 19.23
CA LYS A 68 4.77 -11.85 18.96
C LYS A 68 4.35 -13.20 18.43
N ALA A 69 5.25 -13.95 17.80
CA ALA A 69 4.94 -15.25 17.22
C ALA A 69 4.69 -16.29 18.32
N GLU A 70 3.65 -17.09 18.16
CA GLU A 70 3.25 -18.16 19.07
C GLU A 70 3.46 -19.55 18.42
N PRO A 71 3.63 -20.62 19.22
CA PRO A 71 3.70 -21.97 18.67
C PRO A 71 2.46 -22.31 17.82
N GLY A 72 2.68 -22.58 16.53
CA GLY A 72 1.61 -22.90 15.57
C GLY A 72 1.33 -21.79 14.54
N ASP A 73 1.93 -20.62 14.69
CA ASP A 73 1.97 -19.61 13.63
C ASP A 73 2.78 -20.11 12.41
N LEU A 74 2.39 -19.65 11.21
CA LEU A 74 3.00 -19.99 9.92
C LEU A 74 4.14 -19.04 9.52
#